data_AF-A0A536P132-F1
#
_entry.id   AF-A0A536P132-F1
#
_cell.length_a   1.000
_cell.length_b   1.000
_cell.length_c   1.000
_cell.angle_alpha   90.00
_cell.angle_beta   90.00
_cell.angle_gamma   90.00
#
_symmetry.space_group_name_H-M   'P 1'
#
loop_
_entity.id
_entity.type
_entity.pdbx_description
1 polymer ?
#
loop_
_entity_poly.entity_id
_entity_poly.type
_entity_poly.pdbx_seq_one_letter_code
_entity_poly.pdbx_strand_id
1 'polypeptide(L)' 'MLSLPPLLRQPGFRLFWLGVAFTQIGSRATAAANLWQIQDLTDSIFAVGVVSLVEGVAVIGIAPLGGTIADRMDRKRL' A
#
# COMPACT_ATOMS: atom_id res chain seq x y z
N MET A 1 -29.07 -17.59 9.73
CA MET A 1 -28.96 -16.94 8.39
C MET A 1 -28.15 -15.68 8.56
N LEU A 2 -26.91 -15.63 8.06
CA LEU A 2 -26.04 -14.46 8.25
C LEU A 2 -26.57 -13.31 7.39
N SER A 3 -27.18 -12.31 8.01
CA SER A 3 -27.61 -11.09 7.32
C SER A 3 -26.38 -10.35 6.81
N LEU A 4 -26.26 -10.14 5.49
CA LEU A 4 -25.20 -9.28 4.96
C LEU A 4 -25.35 -7.87 5.57
N PRO A 5 -24.27 -7.30 6.15
CA PRO A 5 -24.24 -5.93 6.64
C PRO A 5 -24.80 -4.96 5.60
N PRO A 6 -25.61 -3.96 5.98
CA PRO A 6 -26.22 -3.02 5.04
C PRO A 6 -25.23 -2.36 4.08
N LEU A 7 -23.99 -2.10 4.54
CA LEU A 7 -22.91 -1.51 3.74
C LEU A 7 -22.45 -2.42 2.57
N LEU A 8 -22.42 -3.73 2.78
CA LEU A 8 -22.08 -4.70 1.73
C LEU A 8 -23.20 -4.86 0.68
N ARG A 9 -24.35 -4.22 0.85
CA ARG A 9 -25.40 -4.21 -0.18
C ARG A 9 -25.16 -3.14 -1.24
N GLN A 10 -24.32 -2.13 -0.97
CA GLN A 10 -23.99 -1.08 -1.92
C GLN A 10 -22.87 -1.55 -2.89
N PRO A 11 -23.10 -1.62 -4.21
CA PRO A 11 -22.11 -2.15 -5.16
C PRO A 11 -20.79 -1.37 -5.17
N GLY A 12 -20.85 -0.03 -5.10
CA GLY A 12 -19.65 0.82 -5.08
C GLY A 12 -18.78 0.59 -3.84
N PHE A 13 -19.41 0.41 -2.67
CA PHE A 13 -18.70 0.10 -1.42
C PHE A 13 -17.98 -1.25 -1.51
N ARG A 14 -18.66 -2.28 -2.02
CA ARG A 14 -18.05 -3.60 -2.25
C ARG A 14 -16.86 -3.55 -3.19
N LEU A 15 -17.01 -2.88 -4.34
CA LEU A 15 -15.95 -2.80 -5.34
C LEU A 15 -14.73 -2.07 -4.78
N PHE A 16 -14.95 -0.95 -4.08
CA PHE A 16 -13.89 -0.20 -3.42
C PHE A 16 -13.12 -1.08 -2.42
N TRP A 17 -13.82 -1.74 -1.50
CA TRP A 17 -13.17 -2.54 -0.46
C TRP A 17 -12.51 -3.81 -0.98
N LEU A 18 -13.06 -4.43 -2.02
CA LEU A 18 -12.36 -5.52 -2.71
C LEU A 18 -11.07 -5.01 -3.34
N GLY A 19 -11.12 -3.87 -4.05
CA GLY A 19 -9.93 -3.23 -4.61
C GLY A 19 -8.88 -2.93 -3.54
N VAL A 20 -9.28 -2.31 -2.43
CA VAL A 20 -8.40 -2.03 -1.29
C VAL A 20 -7.80 -3.33 -0.73
N ALA A 21 -8.60 -4.38 -0.55
CA ALA A 21 -8.10 -5.65 -0.03
C ALA A 21 -7.04 -6.27 -0.97
N PHE A 22 -7.32 -6.32 -2.27
CA PHE A 22 -6.36 -6.83 -3.26
C PHE A 22 -5.08 -5.99 -3.30
N THR A 23 -5.19 -4.66 -3.33
CA THR A 23 -4.03 -3.76 -3.29
C THR A 23 -3.21 -3.97 -2.04
N GLN A 24 -3.83 -4.08 -0.86
CA GLN A 24 -3.10 -4.27 0.39
C GLN A 24 -2.37 -5.61 0.45
N ILE A 25 -2.97 -6.68 -0.09
CA ILE A 25 -2.30 -7.99 -0.20
C ILE A 25 -1.10 -7.89 -1.14
N GLY A 26 -1.30 -7.33 -2.33
CA GLY A 26 -0.24 -7.15 -3.33
C GLY A 26 0.92 -6.30 -2.82
N SER A 27 0.63 -5.18 -2.17
CA SER A 27 1.64 -4.29 -1.59
C SER A 27 2.47 -4.99 -0.51
N ARG A 28 1.83 -5.76 0.39
CA ARG A 28 2.55 -6.51 1.42
C ARG A 28 3.41 -7.64 0.84
N ALA A 29 2.88 -8.35 -0.16
CA ALA A 29 3.64 -9.38 -0.87
C ALA A 29 4.85 -8.79 -1.59
N THR A 30 4.69 -7.66 -2.27
CA THR A 30 5.76 -6.96 -2.96
C THR A 30 6.83 -6.47 -1.99
N ALA A 31 6.43 -5.90 -0.85
CA ALA A 31 7.38 -5.47 0.18
C ALA A 31 8.22 -6.66 0.71
N ALA A 32 7.58 -7.79 1.02
CA ALA A 32 8.29 -9.00 1.47
C ALA A 32 9.22 -9.55 0.39
N ALA A 33 8.76 -9.61 -0.87
CA ALA A 33 9.56 -10.08 -2.00
C ALA A 33 10.78 -9.19 -2.24
N ASN A 34 10.63 -7.86 -2.14
CA ASN A 34 11.73 -6.92 -2.31
C ASN A 34 12.84 -7.14 -1.27
N LEU A 35 12.48 -7.29 0.02
CA LEU A 35 13.44 -7.56 1.09
C LEU A 35 14.17 -8.88 0.88
N TRP A 36 13.43 -9.93 0.50
CA TRP A 36 14.02 -11.23 0.18
C TRP A 36 14.96 -11.14 -1.04
N GLN A 37 14.56 -10.42 -2.09
CA GLN A 37 15.34 -10.25 -3.30
C GLN A 37 16.65 -9.49 -3.05
N ILE A 38 16.66 -8.48 -2.17
CA ILE A 38 17.90 -7.77 -1.80
C ILE A 38 18.86 -8.72 -1.09
N GLN A 39 18.37 -9.54 -0.16
CA GLN A 39 19.20 -10.53 0.52
C GLN A 39 19.74 -11.56 -0.48
N ASP A 40 18.91 -12.08 -1.38
CA ASP A 40 19.31 -13.07 -2.39
C ASP A 40 20.39 -12.54 -3.34
N LEU A 41 20.30 -11.27 -3.73
CA LEU A 41 21.26 -10.64 -4.64
C LEU A 41 22.57 -10.19 -3.97
N THR A 42 22.53 -9.84 -2.69
CA THR A 42 23.68 -9.22 -1.98
C THR A 42 24.31 -10.10 -0.92
N ASP A 43 23.64 -11.19 -0.54
CA ASP A 43 23.93 -12.06 0.60
C ASP A 43 24.18 -11.27 1.92
N SER A 44 23.54 -10.10 2.06
CA SER A 44 23.82 -9.16 3.14
C SER A 44 22.56 -8.55 3.77
N ILE A 45 22.32 -8.92 5.04
CA ILE A 45 21.22 -8.36 5.84
C ILE A 45 21.45 -6.86 6.12
N PHE A 46 22.71 -6.42 6.14
CA PHE A 46 23.03 -5.00 6.28
C PHE A 46 22.53 -4.20 5.06
N ALA A 47 22.69 -4.74 3.84
CA ALA A 47 22.18 -4.09 2.63
C ALA A 47 20.65 -3.97 2.65
N VAL A 48 19.93 -5.00 3.12
CA VAL A 48 18.48 -4.96 3.33
C VAL A 48 18.09 -3.80 4.26
N GLY A 49 18.82 -3.63 5.37
CA GLY A 49 18.60 -2.54 6.32
C GLY A 49 18.83 -1.16 5.70
N VAL A 50 19.93 -0.98 4.96
CA VAL A 50 20.24 0.30 4.29
C VAL A 50 19.17 0.67 3.26
N VAL A 51 18.76 -0.28 2.41
CA VAL A 51 17.72 -0.03 1.40
C VAL A 51 16.39 0.34 2.08
N SER A 52 16.00 -0.38 3.13
CA SER A 52 14.78 -0.09 3.89
C SER A 52 14.81 1.31 4.54
N LEU A 53 15.97 1.75 5.03
CA LEU A 53 16.14 3.10 5.58
C LEU A 53 15.98 4.16 4.50
N VAL A 54 16.60 3.97 3.33
CA VAL A 54 16.47 4.89 2.19
C VAL A 54 15.01 4.98 1.74
N GLU A 55 14.32 3.84 1.63
CA GLU A 55 12.90 3.80 1.29
C GLU A 55 12.05 4.55 2.34
N GLY A 56 12.29 4.32 3.62
CA GLY A 56 11.60 5.02 4.71
C GLY A 56 11.81 6.53 4.67
N VAL A 57 13.04 6.99 4.42
CA VAL A 57 13.35 8.42 4.25
C VAL A 57 12.62 8.99 3.05
N ALA A 58 12.58 8.28 1.92
CA ALA A 58 11.86 8.72 0.73
C ALA A 58 10.35 8.83 0.99
N VAL A 59 9.75 7.86 1.69
CA VAL A 59 8.33 7.92 2.08
C VAL A 59 8.08 9.14 2.97
N ILE A 60 8.90 9.38 3.99
CA ILE A 60 8.76 10.55 4.87
C ILE A 60 8.89 11.85 4.07
N GLY A 61 9.81 11.92 3.11
CA GLY A 61 10.03 13.11 2.29
C GLY A 61 8.93 13.37 1.25
N ILE A 62 8.37 12.33 0.64
CA ILE A 62 7.45 12.45 -0.51
C ILE A 62 5.98 12.32 -0.09
N ALA A 63 5.64 11.49 0.91
CA ALA A 63 4.25 11.26 1.31
C ALA A 63 3.47 12.54 1.67
N PRO A 64 4.08 13.57 2.32
CA PRO A 64 3.37 14.84 2.57
C PRO A 64 2.93 15.53 1.28
N LEU A 65 3.75 15.49 0.23
CA LEU A 65 3.38 16.06 -1.08
C LEU A 65 2.19 15.31 -1.66
N GLY A 66 2.21 13.97 -1.61
CA GLY A 66 1.08 13.15 -2.03
C GLY A 66 -0.21 13.47 -1.26
N GLY A 67 -0.13 13.63 0.06
CA GLY A 67 -1.26 14.01 0.91
C GLY A 67 -1.85 15.36 0.56
N THR A 68 -1.00 16.39 0.41
CA THR A 68 -1.47 17.75 0.06
C THR A 68 -2.12 17.82 -1.32
N ILE A 69 -1.67 17.01 -2.27
CA ILE A 69 -2.31 16.88 -3.59
C ILE A 69 -3.66 16.17 -3.44
N ALA A 70 -3.69 15.04 -2.72
CA ALA A 70 -4.90 14.25 -2.50
C ALA A 70 -6.01 15.07 -1.80
N ASP A 71 -5.65 15.95 -0.86
CA ASP A 71 -6.61 16.81 -0.15
C ASP A 71 -7.25 17.87 -1.05
N ARG A 72 -6.58 18.26 -2.15
CA ARG A 72 -7.07 19.27 -3.08
C ARG A 72 -7.89 18.69 -4.24
N MET A 73 -7.82 17.38 -4.45
CA MET A 73 -8.56 16.71 -5.53
C MET A 73 -9.99 16.39 -5.10
N ASP A 74 -10.94 16.62 -6.00
CA ASP A 74 -12.34 16.28 -5.78
C ASP A 74 -12.51 14.76 -5.76
N ARG A 75 -12.85 14.21 -4.59
CA ARG A 75 -13.02 12.77 -4.33
C ARG A 75 -14.11 12.11 -5.18
N LYS A 76 -15.00 12.89 -5.81
CA LYS A 76 -16.05 12.37 -6.71
C LYS A 76 -15.64 12.32 -8.18
N ARG A 77 -14.51 12.93 -8.54
CA ARG A 77 -13.96 12.97 -9.91
C ARG A 77 -12.69 12.12 -10.08
N LEU A 78 -12.17 11.60 -8.97
CA LEU A 78 -11.14 10.55 -8.89
C LEU A 78 -11.80 9.16 -8.89
#